data_AF-A0A9E8ELG6-F1
#
_entry.id   AF-A0A9E8ELG6-F1
#
_cell.length_a   1.000
_cell.length_b   1.000
_cell.length_c   1.000
_cell.angle_alpha   90.00
_cell.angle_beta   90.00
_cell.angle_gamma   90.00
#
_symmetry.space_group_name_H-M   'P 1'
#
loop_
_entity.id
_entity.type
_entity.pdbx_description
1 polymer ?
#
loop_
_entity_poly.entity_id
_entity_poly.type
_entity_poly.pdbx_seq_one_letter_code
_entity_poly.pdbx_strand_id
1 'polypeptide(L)'
;MRVEELMNSELVKESLRKFTEVVSFNYPAVGWYFSSEEIENSFIFKKEKWACMFMYLKMVINKGKRIRFSGDNVNACTGPAEFFGFNELEDDGGVFLVETERFFKTLEISQAYTKESASLIHPPKDTYLYMEKLENIDNAEEIEVVNIFPADLTNLTKLITLSGYDSVTSLMDNVLIPNCSGCQSIFEIPYNQKFKEHPKSIIGLMEPMVRNFVPKDMVSFSVPANRFIEMANNIEGSFLDKDFKNPTGF
;
A
#
# COMPACT_ATOMS: atom_id res chain seq x y z
N MET A 1 -3.02 -30.45 0.05
CA MET A 1 -4.01 -29.54 0.64
C MET A 1 -3.27 -28.67 1.65
N ARG A 2 -2.73 -27.53 1.23
CA ARG A 2 -2.33 -26.49 2.18
C ARG A 2 -3.64 -25.89 2.69
N VAL A 3 -3.85 -25.93 4.00
CA VAL A 3 -4.83 -25.06 4.63
C VAL A 3 -4.34 -23.65 4.28
N GLU A 4 -5.07 -22.94 3.42
CA GLU A 4 -4.95 -21.48 3.37
C GLU A 4 -5.32 -21.02 4.77
N GLU A 5 -4.33 -20.83 5.64
CA GLU A 5 -4.52 -20.04 6.85
C GLU A 5 -4.97 -18.68 6.33
N LEU A 6 -6.29 -18.43 6.45
CA LEU A 6 -6.88 -17.15 6.15
C LEU A 6 -5.99 -16.09 6.81
N MET A 7 -5.49 -15.16 5.99
CA MET A 7 -4.68 -14.03 6.43
C MET A 7 -5.56 -13.03 7.17
N ASN A 8 -6.16 -13.51 8.24
CA ASN A 8 -7.11 -12.77 9.04
C ASN A 8 -6.38 -11.62 9.73
N SER A 9 -7.12 -10.56 10.03
CA SER A 9 -6.50 -9.34 10.56
C SER A 9 -5.86 -9.57 11.93
N GLU A 10 -6.28 -10.59 12.69
CA GLU A 10 -5.66 -10.96 13.96
C GLU A 10 -4.17 -11.32 13.81
N LEU A 11 -3.83 -12.21 12.86
CA LEU A 11 -2.44 -12.57 12.57
C LEU A 11 -1.64 -11.36 12.08
N VAL A 12 -2.22 -10.54 11.20
CA VAL A 12 -1.56 -9.34 10.67
C VAL A 12 -1.30 -8.31 11.78
N LYS A 13 -2.21 -8.16 12.74
CA LYS A 13 -2.01 -7.31 13.93
C LYS A 13 -0.94 -7.86 14.85
N GLU A 14 -0.84 -9.18 15.01
CA GLU A 14 0.26 -9.79 15.76
C GLU A 14 1.61 -9.50 15.09
N SER A 15 1.70 -9.65 13.76
CA SER A 15 2.88 -9.27 12.99
C SER A 15 3.24 -7.79 13.18
N LEU A 16 2.23 -6.89 13.18
CA LEU A 16 2.46 -5.47 13.46
C LEU A 16 3.06 -5.25 14.85
N ARG A 17 2.58 -5.95 15.88
CA ARG A 17 3.14 -5.88 17.24
C ARG A 17 4.63 -6.24 17.23
N LYS A 18 5.02 -7.35 16.58
CA LYS A 18 6.43 -7.74 16.42
C LYS A 18 7.26 -6.63 15.75
N PHE A 19 6.74 -6.03 14.68
CA PHE A 19 7.42 -4.91 14.01
C PHE A 19 7.64 -3.71 14.91
N THR A 20 6.63 -3.31 15.70
CA THR A 20 6.72 -2.13 16.57
C THR A 20 7.75 -2.25 17.69
N GLU A 21 8.23 -3.47 17.98
CA GLU A 21 9.29 -3.70 18.98
C GLU A 21 10.70 -3.42 18.45
N VAL A 22 10.89 -3.36 17.12
CA VAL A 22 12.21 -3.29 16.47
C VAL A 22 12.32 -2.20 15.39
N VAL A 23 11.18 -1.71 14.88
CA VAL A 23 11.08 -0.61 13.90
C VAL A 23 10.14 0.47 14.44
N SER A 24 10.57 1.73 14.37
CA SER A 24 9.76 2.88 14.73
C SER A 24 8.94 3.39 13.54
N PHE A 25 7.69 3.80 13.80
CA PHE A 25 6.77 4.37 12.82
C PHE A 25 6.26 5.76 13.28
N ASN A 26 6.13 6.73 12.36
CA ASN A 26 5.56 8.06 12.68
C ASN A 26 4.03 8.08 12.59
N TYR A 27 3.44 7.12 11.88
CA TYR A 27 2.01 7.05 11.63
C TYR A 27 1.50 5.62 11.84
N PRO A 28 0.23 5.44 12.29
CA PRO A 28 -0.37 4.13 12.44
C PRO A 28 -0.36 3.34 11.13
N ALA A 29 -0.17 2.03 11.23
CA ALA A 29 -0.32 1.14 10.10
C ALA A 29 -1.77 1.17 9.56
N VAL A 30 -1.90 1.03 8.24
CA VAL A 30 -3.18 1.00 7.54
C VAL A 30 -3.33 -0.35 6.86
N GLY A 31 -4.50 -0.97 7.00
CA GLY A 31 -4.86 -2.20 6.32
C GLY A 31 -5.92 -1.95 5.24
N TRP A 32 -5.88 -2.81 4.22
CA TRP A 32 -6.84 -2.84 3.11
C TRP A 32 -7.51 -4.18 3.04
N TYR A 33 -8.83 -4.21 2.92
CA TYR A 33 -9.61 -5.44 2.85
C TYR A 33 -10.88 -5.23 2.03
N PHE A 34 -11.28 -6.27 1.31
CA PHE A 34 -12.53 -6.30 0.56
C PHE A 34 -13.67 -6.78 1.46
N SER A 35 -14.88 -6.31 1.19
CA SER A 35 -16.09 -6.85 1.81
C SER A 35 -17.30 -6.59 0.92
N SER A 36 -18.26 -7.53 0.93
CA SER A 36 -19.57 -7.36 0.29
C SER A 36 -20.55 -6.58 1.15
N GLU A 37 -20.24 -6.40 2.44
CA GLU A 37 -21.10 -5.68 3.38
C GLU A 37 -20.81 -4.18 3.39
N GLU A 38 -21.87 -3.38 3.43
CA GLU A 38 -21.76 -1.95 3.68
C GLU A 38 -21.60 -1.72 5.19
N ILE A 39 -20.36 -1.48 5.63
CA ILE A 39 -20.07 -1.33 7.05
C ILE A 39 -20.46 0.07 7.51
N GLU A 40 -21.32 0.15 8.52
CA GLU A 40 -21.80 1.40 9.09
C GLU A 40 -20.66 2.32 9.58
N ASN A 41 -20.95 3.62 9.65
CA ASN A 41 -20.01 4.66 10.09
C ASN A 41 -18.74 4.80 9.24
N SER A 42 -18.70 4.16 8.08
CA SER A 42 -17.66 4.36 7.06
C SER A 42 -17.81 5.71 6.38
N PHE A 43 -16.69 6.36 6.12
CA PHE A 43 -16.66 7.50 5.22
C PHE A 43 -16.68 7.00 3.77
N ILE A 44 -17.80 7.21 3.08
CA ILE A 44 -17.95 6.82 1.69
C ILE A 44 -17.18 7.80 0.80
N PHE A 45 -16.20 7.30 0.04
CA PHE A 45 -15.45 8.11 -0.92
C PHE A 45 -16.26 8.33 -2.21
N LYS A 46 -17.29 9.17 -2.07
CA LYS A 46 -18.15 9.64 -3.18
C LYS A 46 -18.21 11.16 -3.13
N LYS A 47 -17.91 11.82 -4.25
CA LYS A 47 -17.75 13.29 -4.29
C LYS A 47 -18.48 13.89 -5.47
N GLU A 48 -19.14 15.02 -5.21
CA GLU A 48 -19.80 15.85 -6.22
C GLU A 48 -18.80 16.73 -7.00
N LYS A 49 -17.56 16.84 -6.50
CA LYS A 49 -16.46 17.59 -7.12
C LYS A 49 -15.18 16.79 -7.00
N TRP A 50 -14.20 17.10 -7.86
CA TRP A 50 -12.90 16.45 -7.82
C TRP A 50 -12.26 16.57 -6.44
N ALA A 51 -11.83 15.43 -5.90
CA ALA A 51 -11.03 15.35 -4.70
C ALA A 51 -10.15 14.10 -4.77
N CYS A 52 -8.90 14.25 -4.35
CA CYS A 52 -7.97 13.13 -4.20
C CYS A 52 -8.25 12.37 -2.90
N MET A 53 -8.13 11.04 -2.90
CA MET A 53 -8.33 10.23 -1.69
C MET A 53 -7.37 10.59 -0.56
N PHE A 54 -6.14 11.00 -0.89
CA PHE A 54 -5.12 11.37 0.09
C PHE A 54 -5.48 12.62 0.90
N MET A 55 -6.37 13.49 0.40
CA MET A 55 -6.93 14.60 1.19
C MET A 55 -7.68 14.10 2.44
N TYR A 56 -8.11 12.85 2.43
CA TYR A 56 -8.85 12.19 3.51
C TYR A 56 -8.01 11.20 4.30
N LEU A 57 -6.73 11.00 3.96
CA LEU A 57 -5.83 10.10 4.71
C LEU A 57 -5.77 10.47 6.21
N LYS A 58 -5.80 11.77 6.53
CA LYS A 58 -5.89 12.26 7.92
C LYS A 58 -7.12 11.77 8.68
N MET A 59 -8.22 11.43 8.00
CA MET A 59 -9.40 10.86 8.66
C MET A 59 -9.12 9.45 9.17
N VAL A 60 -8.37 8.66 8.40
CA VAL A 60 -7.88 7.35 8.84
C VAL A 60 -6.86 7.53 9.95
N ILE A 61 -5.76 8.22 9.65
CA ILE A 61 -4.58 8.34 10.53
C ILE A 61 -4.88 9.06 11.86
N ASN A 62 -5.61 10.19 11.84
CA ASN A 62 -5.79 11.01 13.04
C ASN A 62 -7.13 10.76 13.73
N LYS A 63 -8.18 10.39 12.97
CA LYS A 63 -9.54 10.23 13.51
C LYS A 63 -9.99 8.76 13.62
N GLY A 64 -9.17 7.81 13.17
CA GLY A 64 -9.50 6.38 13.21
C GLY A 64 -10.73 6.03 12.37
N LYS A 65 -11.05 6.84 11.35
CA LYS A 65 -12.17 6.58 10.46
C LYS A 65 -11.79 5.53 9.42
N ARG A 66 -12.76 4.69 9.09
CA ARG A 66 -12.73 3.81 7.92
C ARG A 66 -13.16 4.57 6.69
N ILE A 67 -12.49 4.37 5.56
CA ILE A 67 -12.91 4.89 4.25
C ILE A 67 -13.36 3.71 3.39
N ARG A 68 -14.52 3.84 2.76
CA ARG A 68 -15.05 2.89 1.79
C ARG A 68 -14.83 3.40 0.37
N PHE A 69 -14.31 2.53 -0.49
CA PHE A 69 -14.19 2.72 -1.93
C PHE A 69 -15.07 1.70 -2.66
N SER A 70 -15.57 2.12 -3.82
CA SER A 70 -16.41 1.35 -4.75
C SER A 70 -16.36 2.03 -6.13
N GLY A 71 -16.90 1.38 -7.17
CA GLY A 71 -16.96 1.93 -8.53
C GLY A 71 -17.91 3.12 -8.72
N ASP A 72 -18.65 3.52 -7.67
CA ASP A 72 -19.63 4.61 -7.73
C ASP A 72 -19.05 5.99 -7.38
N ASN A 73 -17.74 6.19 -7.57
CA ASN A 73 -16.98 7.39 -7.27
C ASN A 73 -17.27 8.56 -8.24
N VAL A 74 -18.52 9.03 -8.31
CA VAL A 74 -19.08 10.10 -9.19
C VAL A 74 -18.05 11.06 -9.83
N ASN A 75 -17.74 12.18 -9.19
CA ASN A 75 -16.84 13.23 -9.71
C ASN A 75 -15.52 13.28 -8.92
N ALA A 76 -15.20 12.24 -8.14
CA ALA A 76 -13.95 12.20 -7.39
C ALA A 76 -12.76 11.96 -8.35
N CYS A 77 -11.52 12.02 -7.83
CA CYS A 77 -10.39 11.49 -8.58
C CYS A 77 -10.68 10.02 -8.96
N THR A 78 -10.39 9.65 -10.21
CA THR A 78 -10.69 8.34 -10.80
C THR A 78 -9.80 7.23 -10.25
N GLY A 79 -8.57 7.56 -9.86
CA GLY A 79 -7.54 6.62 -9.43
C GLY A 79 -8.01 5.53 -8.44
N PRO A 80 -8.75 5.84 -7.36
CA PRO A 80 -9.32 4.80 -6.50
C PRO A 80 -10.28 3.83 -7.17
N ALA A 81 -11.11 4.24 -8.14
CA ALA A 81 -11.95 3.25 -8.83
C ALA A 81 -11.18 2.47 -9.89
N GLU A 82 -10.24 3.10 -10.58
CA GLU A 82 -9.45 2.46 -11.63
C GLU A 82 -8.42 1.49 -11.03
N PHE A 83 -7.49 2.01 -10.21
CA PHE A 83 -6.39 1.21 -9.66
C PHE A 83 -6.82 0.20 -8.60
N PHE A 84 -8.03 0.30 -8.05
CA PHE A 84 -8.59 -0.72 -7.15
C PHE A 84 -9.49 -1.72 -7.90
N GLY A 85 -9.58 -1.60 -9.24
CA GLY A 85 -10.20 -2.56 -10.14
C GLY A 85 -11.70 -2.39 -10.39
N PHE A 86 -12.35 -1.40 -9.77
CA PHE A 86 -13.79 -1.22 -9.90
C PHE A 86 -14.21 -0.72 -11.28
N ASN A 87 -13.38 0.10 -11.91
CA ASN A 87 -13.59 0.63 -13.25
C ASN A 87 -12.38 0.31 -14.15
N GLU A 88 -12.61 0.26 -15.46
CA GLU A 88 -11.51 0.23 -16.42
C GLU A 88 -10.68 1.51 -16.34
N LEU A 89 -9.36 1.37 -16.48
CA LEU A 89 -8.45 2.51 -16.51
C LEU A 89 -8.73 3.35 -17.76
N GLU A 90 -9.05 4.64 -17.60
CA GLU A 90 -9.29 5.54 -18.72
C GLU A 90 -8.02 5.70 -19.57
N ASP A 91 -8.15 5.48 -20.88
CA ASP A 91 -7.09 5.73 -21.86
C ASP A 91 -7.42 6.99 -22.67
N ASP A 92 -6.87 8.12 -22.23
CA ASP A 92 -6.97 9.41 -22.92
C ASP A 92 -5.92 9.57 -24.04
N GLY A 93 -5.27 8.48 -24.45
CA GLY A 93 -4.14 8.49 -25.37
C GLY A 93 -2.85 9.03 -24.76
N GLY A 94 -2.80 9.19 -23.44
CA GLY A 94 -1.64 9.65 -22.67
C GLY A 94 -1.52 11.17 -22.57
N VAL A 95 -2.55 11.92 -22.96
CA VAL A 95 -2.54 13.39 -23.07
C VAL A 95 -2.37 14.05 -21.70
N PHE A 96 -3.11 13.60 -20.69
CA PHE A 96 -3.08 14.16 -19.35
C PHE A 96 -1.67 14.13 -18.74
N LEU A 97 -0.98 12.98 -18.81
CA LEU A 97 0.35 12.81 -18.21
C LEU A 97 1.47 13.53 -18.98
N VAL A 98 1.22 13.93 -20.24
CA VAL A 98 2.20 14.66 -21.07
C VAL A 98 1.96 16.17 -21.06
N GLU A 99 0.71 16.60 -21.23
CA GLU A 99 0.37 18.02 -21.41
C GLU A 99 0.00 18.69 -20.09
N THR A 100 -0.74 17.99 -19.23
CA THR A 100 -1.25 18.52 -17.96
C THR A 100 -0.27 18.31 -16.82
N GLU A 101 0.03 17.05 -16.47
CA GLU A 101 0.97 16.74 -15.37
C GLU A 101 2.43 16.79 -15.80
N ARG A 102 2.72 16.58 -17.09
CA ARG A 102 4.06 16.62 -17.68
C ARG A 102 5.06 15.65 -17.03
N PHE A 103 4.57 14.50 -16.56
CA PHE A 103 5.41 13.41 -16.06
C PHE A 103 6.12 12.65 -17.15
N PHE A 104 5.54 12.62 -18.37
CA PHE A 104 6.15 11.96 -19.50
C PHE A 104 6.48 12.94 -20.63
N LYS A 105 7.59 12.64 -21.32
CA LYS A 105 8.13 13.48 -22.39
C LYS A 105 7.29 13.39 -23.67
N THR A 106 6.70 12.24 -23.96
CA THR A 106 5.97 11.97 -25.21
C THR A 106 4.72 11.12 -24.92
N LEU A 107 3.73 11.22 -25.81
CA LEU A 107 2.52 10.40 -25.76
C LEU A 107 2.83 8.91 -25.82
N GLU A 108 3.82 8.50 -26.62
CA GLU A 108 4.26 7.09 -26.72
C GLU A 108 4.70 6.53 -25.36
N ILE A 109 5.49 7.29 -24.58
CA ILE A 109 5.91 6.86 -23.23
C ILE A 109 4.71 6.78 -22.30
N SER A 110 3.81 7.76 -22.38
CA SER A 110 2.59 7.83 -21.57
C SER A 110 1.65 6.64 -21.85
N GLN A 111 1.43 6.31 -23.13
CA GLN A 111 0.63 5.16 -23.55
C GLN A 111 1.25 3.83 -23.13
N ALA A 112 2.58 3.70 -23.23
CA ALA A 112 3.29 2.53 -22.73
C ALA A 112 3.11 2.36 -21.21
N TYR A 113 3.20 3.47 -20.46
CA TYR A 113 2.93 3.49 -19.02
C TYR A 113 1.49 3.08 -18.71
N THR A 114 0.48 3.65 -19.38
CA THR A 114 -0.94 3.31 -19.18
C THR A 114 -1.19 1.82 -19.45
N LYS A 115 -0.60 1.27 -20.51
CA LYS A 115 -0.70 -0.16 -20.84
C LYS A 115 -0.04 -1.05 -19.81
N GLU A 116 1.15 -0.69 -19.33
CA GLU A 116 1.84 -1.42 -18.26
C GLU A 116 1.01 -1.37 -16.97
N SER A 117 0.55 -0.19 -16.57
CA SER A 117 -0.31 0.01 -15.41
C SER A 117 -1.58 -0.83 -15.49
N ALA A 118 -2.29 -0.81 -16.62
CA ALA A 118 -3.51 -1.61 -16.80
C ALA A 118 -3.28 -3.11 -16.60
N SER A 119 -2.06 -3.61 -16.91
CA SER A 119 -1.72 -5.02 -16.73
C SER A 119 -1.48 -5.44 -15.27
N LEU A 120 -1.34 -4.47 -14.36
CA LEU A 120 -1.13 -4.72 -12.93
C LEU A 120 -2.44 -4.74 -12.13
N ILE A 121 -3.49 -4.10 -12.65
CA ILE A 121 -4.80 -4.00 -12.01
C ILE A 121 -5.48 -5.36 -11.96
N HIS A 122 -6.01 -5.70 -10.78
CA HIS A 122 -6.82 -6.90 -10.57
C HIS A 122 -8.28 -6.51 -10.36
N PRO A 123 -9.25 -7.34 -10.77
CA PRO A 123 -10.65 -7.11 -10.43
C PRO A 123 -10.83 -7.15 -8.89
N PRO A 124 -11.79 -6.38 -8.35
CA PRO A 124 -12.04 -6.36 -6.91
C PRO A 124 -12.61 -7.71 -6.48
N LYS A 125 -12.24 -8.19 -5.29
CA LYS A 125 -12.79 -9.44 -4.76
C LYS A 125 -14.26 -9.32 -4.37
N ASP A 126 -14.68 -8.12 -3.96
CA ASP A 126 -16.05 -7.82 -3.53
C ASP A 126 -16.51 -6.42 -3.96
N THR A 127 -17.73 -6.06 -3.54
CA THR A 127 -18.39 -4.79 -3.87
C THR A 127 -17.67 -3.57 -3.29
N TYR A 128 -17.02 -3.70 -2.14
CA TYR A 128 -16.36 -2.60 -1.46
C TYR A 128 -14.92 -2.93 -1.10
N LEU A 129 -14.07 -1.90 -1.12
CA LEU A 129 -12.72 -1.93 -0.57
C LEU A 129 -12.62 -0.93 0.57
N TYR A 130 -12.10 -1.35 1.71
CA TYR A 130 -11.97 -0.52 2.89
C TYR A 130 -10.50 -0.20 3.17
N MET A 131 -10.25 1.07 3.50
CA MET A 131 -8.98 1.54 4.07
C MET A 131 -9.22 1.98 5.51
N GLU A 132 -8.48 1.39 6.44
CA GLU A 132 -8.65 1.64 7.87
C GLU A 132 -7.33 1.49 8.63
N LYS A 133 -7.21 2.10 9.81
CA LYS A 133 -6.12 1.76 10.73
C LYS A 133 -6.14 0.26 11.01
N LEU A 134 -5.02 -0.41 10.82
CA LEU A 134 -4.92 -1.86 10.95
C LEU A 134 -5.44 -2.35 12.32
N GLU A 135 -5.16 -1.62 13.39
CA GLU A 135 -5.61 -1.94 14.76
C GLU A 135 -7.14 -1.96 14.93
N ASN A 136 -7.87 -1.17 14.13
CA ASN A 136 -9.32 -1.00 14.23
C ASN A 136 -10.13 -2.00 13.40
N ILE A 137 -9.49 -2.73 12.49
CA ILE A 137 -10.16 -3.68 11.58
C ILE A 137 -10.71 -4.86 12.40
N ASP A 138 -11.84 -5.46 12.02
CA ASP A 138 -12.33 -6.65 12.73
C ASP A 138 -11.38 -7.86 12.55
N ASN A 139 -11.19 -8.67 13.59
CA ASN A 139 -10.21 -9.78 13.60
C ASN A 139 -10.45 -10.84 12.51
N ALA A 140 -11.68 -10.95 12.00
CA ALA A 140 -12.04 -11.93 10.99
C ALA A 140 -11.75 -11.48 9.54
N GLU A 141 -11.51 -10.20 9.30
CA GLU A 141 -11.32 -9.66 7.94
C GLU A 141 -10.03 -10.17 7.29
N GLU A 142 -10.09 -10.53 6.01
CA GLU A 142 -8.91 -10.87 5.22
C GLU A 142 -8.20 -9.57 4.78
N ILE A 143 -7.02 -9.31 5.32
CA ILE A 143 -6.23 -8.16 4.89
C ILE A 143 -5.49 -8.51 3.60
N GLU A 144 -5.58 -7.64 2.61
CA GLU A 144 -4.89 -7.77 1.32
C GLU A 144 -3.50 -7.13 1.37
N VAL A 145 -3.46 -5.89 1.84
CA VAL A 145 -2.27 -5.03 1.83
C VAL A 145 -2.16 -4.31 3.17
N VAL A 146 -0.93 -4.20 3.66
CA VAL A 146 -0.57 -3.41 4.82
C VAL A 146 0.34 -2.27 4.38
N ASN A 147 0.02 -1.03 4.76
CA ASN A 147 0.95 0.09 4.66
C ASN A 147 1.47 0.44 6.05
N ILE A 148 2.78 0.44 6.21
CA ILE A 148 3.46 0.99 7.39
C ILE A 148 4.25 2.24 7.00
N PHE A 149 4.50 3.12 7.96
CA PHE A 149 5.10 4.43 7.71
C PHE A 149 6.36 4.61 8.59
N PRO A 150 7.54 4.14 8.13
CA PRO A 150 8.78 4.20 8.91
C PRO A 150 9.09 5.61 9.38
N ALA A 151 9.57 5.74 10.61
CA ALA A 151 9.78 7.03 11.28
C ALA A 151 10.85 7.90 10.61
N ASP A 152 11.83 7.26 9.97
CA ASP A 152 12.95 7.89 9.30
C ASP A 152 13.60 6.93 8.28
N LEU A 153 14.64 7.41 7.60
CA LEU A 153 15.40 6.62 6.63
C LEU A 153 16.05 5.39 7.27
N THR A 154 16.50 5.46 8.52
CA THR A 154 17.12 4.34 9.23
C THR A 154 16.11 3.22 9.51
N ASN A 155 14.87 3.55 9.85
CA ASN A 155 13.80 2.57 10.01
C ASN A 155 13.34 2.02 8.66
N LEU A 156 13.37 2.84 7.60
CA LEU A 156 13.13 2.35 6.24
C LEU A 156 14.19 1.35 5.78
N THR A 157 15.49 1.60 6.04
CA THR A 157 16.55 0.66 5.62
C THR A 157 16.43 -0.70 6.31
N LYS A 158 16.00 -0.74 7.58
CA LYS A 158 15.66 -1.98 8.28
C LYS A 158 14.60 -2.79 7.54
N LEU A 159 13.52 -2.15 7.10
CA LEU A 159 12.44 -2.82 6.37
C LEU A 159 12.91 -3.33 5.00
N ILE A 160 13.76 -2.56 4.31
CA ILE A 160 14.35 -2.96 3.03
C ILE A 160 15.18 -4.23 3.19
N THR A 161 16.08 -4.26 4.18
CA THR A 161 16.92 -5.44 4.44
C THR A 161 16.07 -6.65 4.85
N LEU A 162 15.07 -6.47 5.72
CA LEU A 162 14.20 -7.56 6.15
C LEU A 162 13.35 -8.13 5.01
N SER A 163 12.90 -7.28 4.07
CA SER A 163 12.09 -7.69 2.92
C SER A 163 12.82 -8.70 2.00
N GLY A 164 14.15 -8.76 2.04
CA GLY A 164 14.94 -9.76 1.31
C GLY A 164 15.55 -10.87 2.16
N TYR A 165 15.30 -10.89 3.48
CA TYR A 165 16.08 -11.69 4.43
C TYR A 165 15.95 -13.22 4.23
N ASP A 166 14.80 -13.69 3.79
CA ASP A 166 14.45 -15.11 3.62
C ASP A 166 14.37 -15.56 2.15
N SER A 167 14.84 -14.72 1.22
CA SER A 167 14.81 -15.01 -0.22
C SER A 167 16.11 -15.67 -0.69
N VAL A 168 16.02 -16.61 -1.63
CA VAL A 168 17.19 -17.24 -2.28
C VAL A 168 17.25 -16.98 -3.79
N THR A 169 16.21 -16.38 -4.36
CA THR A 169 16.05 -16.14 -5.81
C THR A 169 16.11 -14.66 -6.15
N SER A 170 15.64 -13.80 -5.25
CA SER A 170 15.67 -12.35 -5.34
C SER A 170 16.38 -11.83 -4.10
N LEU A 171 17.70 -11.65 -4.12
CA LEU A 171 18.43 -11.19 -2.92
C LEU A 171 18.57 -9.66 -2.88
N MET A 172 18.55 -9.01 -4.04
CA MET A 172 18.85 -7.58 -4.19
C MET A 172 17.68 -6.77 -4.79
N ASP A 173 16.59 -7.42 -5.18
CA ASP A 173 15.49 -6.81 -5.94
C ASP A 173 14.11 -7.04 -5.28
N ASN A 174 14.06 -7.23 -3.95
CA ASN A 174 12.82 -7.49 -3.18
C ASN A 174 11.97 -6.26 -2.88
N VAL A 175 12.48 -5.06 -3.17
CA VAL A 175 11.79 -3.80 -2.92
C VAL A 175 11.73 -2.98 -4.19
N LEU A 176 10.55 -2.46 -4.51
CA LEU A 176 10.32 -1.56 -5.64
C LEU A 176 10.13 -0.13 -5.15
N ILE A 177 10.68 0.84 -5.90
CA ILE A 177 10.31 2.26 -5.81
C ILE A 177 9.73 2.68 -7.17
N PRO A 178 8.48 2.29 -7.46
CA PRO A 178 7.90 2.48 -8.79
C PRO A 178 7.60 3.97 -9.06
N ASN A 179 7.86 4.40 -10.29
CA ASN A 179 7.33 5.66 -10.82
C ASN A 179 5.83 5.48 -11.11
N CYS A 180 4.98 5.72 -10.11
CA CYS A 180 3.55 5.47 -10.20
C CYS A 180 2.75 6.44 -9.31
N SER A 181 1.44 6.47 -9.47
CA SER A 181 0.58 7.31 -8.64
C SER A 181 0.57 6.87 -7.17
N GLY A 182 0.14 7.77 -6.28
CA GLY A 182 -0.08 7.41 -4.88
C GLY A 182 -0.99 6.20 -4.70
N CYS A 183 -2.13 6.14 -5.40
CA CYS A 183 -3.11 5.04 -5.33
C CYS A 183 -2.47 3.71 -5.71
N GLN A 184 -1.61 3.71 -6.73
CA GLN A 184 -0.90 2.51 -7.16
C GLN A 184 0.11 2.03 -6.10
N SER A 185 0.89 2.96 -5.56
CA SER A 185 1.94 2.63 -4.60
C SER A 185 1.45 2.11 -3.25
N ILE A 186 0.22 2.45 -2.85
CA ILE A 186 -0.35 2.02 -1.57
C ILE A 186 -1.21 0.76 -1.67
N PHE A 187 -1.79 0.47 -2.84
CA PHE A 187 -2.72 -0.64 -3.00
C PHE A 187 -2.48 -1.46 -4.26
N GLU A 188 -2.59 -0.91 -5.47
CA GLU A 188 -2.58 -1.71 -6.71
C GLU A 188 -1.30 -2.54 -6.89
N ILE A 189 -0.12 -1.91 -6.83
CA ILE A 189 1.16 -2.62 -6.99
C ILE A 189 1.38 -3.64 -5.87
N PRO A 190 1.25 -3.30 -4.56
CA PRO A 190 1.39 -4.32 -3.51
C PRO A 190 0.31 -5.41 -3.60
N TYR A 191 -0.92 -5.10 -3.99
CA TYR A 191 -1.95 -6.11 -4.21
C TYR A 191 -1.58 -7.03 -5.38
N ASN A 192 -1.06 -6.49 -6.48
CA ASN A 192 -0.52 -7.28 -7.58
C ASN A 192 0.63 -8.21 -7.14
N GLN A 193 1.51 -7.73 -6.25
CA GLN A 193 2.61 -8.51 -5.69
C GLN A 193 2.13 -9.69 -4.84
N LYS A 194 0.94 -9.62 -4.21
CA LYS A 194 0.35 -10.74 -3.44
C LYS A 194 0.28 -12.04 -4.26
N PHE A 195 0.12 -11.93 -5.58
CA PHE A 195 -0.06 -13.05 -6.51
C PHE A 195 1.23 -13.50 -7.22
N LYS A 196 2.38 -12.89 -6.90
CA LYS A 196 3.67 -13.27 -7.48
C LYS A 196 4.32 -14.37 -6.64
N GLU A 197 5.11 -15.23 -7.28
CA GLU A 197 5.89 -16.27 -6.58
C GLU A 197 6.93 -15.66 -5.61
N HIS A 198 7.46 -14.49 -5.96
CA HIS A 198 8.39 -13.72 -5.13
C HIS A 198 7.83 -12.29 -4.94
N PRO A 199 6.90 -12.11 -3.99
CA PRO A 199 6.28 -10.81 -3.74
C PRO A 199 7.29 -9.77 -3.30
N LYS A 200 7.26 -8.60 -3.94
CA LYS A 200 8.09 -7.45 -3.57
C LYS A 200 7.34 -6.51 -2.65
N SER A 201 8.07 -5.84 -1.75
CA SER A 201 7.54 -4.69 -1.00
C SER A 201 7.68 -3.40 -1.81
N ILE A 202 6.82 -2.41 -1.56
CA ILE A 202 6.78 -1.17 -2.33
C ILE A 202 7.10 0.01 -1.41
N ILE A 203 8.07 0.82 -1.79
CA ILE A 203 8.24 2.16 -1.21
C ILE A 203 7.37 3.11 -2.02
N GLY A 204 6.35 3.66 -1.37
CA GLY A 204 5.30 4.45 -2.01
C GLY A 204 5.24 5.89 -1.55
N LEU A 205 4.23 6.61 -2.07
CA LEU A 205 4.02 8.04 -1.86
C LEU A 205 5.20 8.93 -2.32
N MET A 206 5.91 8.51 -3.37
CA MET A 206 7.08 9.22 -3.91
C MET A 206 6.74 10.16 -5.08
N GLU A 207 5.54 10.07 -5.63
CA GLU A 207 5.10 10.85 -6.80
C GLU A 207 4.81 12.33 -6.43
N PRO A 208 5.27 13.32 -7.21
CA PRO A 208 5.20 14.73 -6.82
C PRO A 208 3.81 15.29 -6.45
N MET A 209 2.75 14.85 -7.14
CA MET A 209 1.37 15.27 -6.89
C MET A 209 0.85 14.72 -5.56
N VAL A 210 1.08 13.43 -5.25
CA VAL A 210 0.69 12.89 -3.94
C VAL A 210 1.43 13.58 -2.79
N ARG A 211 2.67 14.05 -2.99
CA ARG A 211 3.41 14.83 -1.99
C ARG A 211 2.69 16.12 -1.56
N ASN A 212 1.77 16.65 -2.38
CA ASN A 212 0.96 17.82 -2.01
C ASN A 212 -0.14 17.50 -0.99
N PHE A 213 -0.47 16.21 -0.79
CA PHE A 213 -1.58 15.76 0.04
C PHE A 213 -1.14 15.00 1.31
N VAL A 214 0.14 14.70 1.45
CA VAL A 214 0.69 13.93 2.58
C VAL A 214 1.79 14.72 3.32
N PRO A 215 2.03 14.44 4.62
CA PRO A 215 3.14 15.05 5.35
C PRO A 215 4.49 14.80 4.68
N LYS A 216 5.42 15.77 4.81
CA LYS A 216 6.73 15.73 4.15
C LYS A 216 7.58 14.51 4.51
N ASP A 217 7.44 14.00 5.72
CA ASP A 217 8.13 12.84 6.27
C ASP A 217 7.39 11.52 6.05
N MET A 218 6.14 11.56 5.56
CA MET A 218 5.35 10.35 5.33
C MET A 218 5.81 9.64 4.07
N VAL A 219 6.53 8.53 4.23
CA VAL A 219 6.83 7.54 3.19
C VAL A 219 6.09 6.26 3.55
N SER A 220 5.44 5.61 2.58
CA SER A 220 4.83 4.30 2.83
C SER A 220 5.80 3.18 2.48
N PHE A 221 5.80 2.14 3.30
CA PHE A 221 6.30 0.82 2.94
C PHE A 221 5.08 -0.12 2.87
N SER A 222 4.64 -0.39 1.65
CA SER A 222 3.43 -1.15 1.35
C SER A 222 3.80 -2.60 1.07
N VAL A 223 3.10 -3.53 1.71
CA VAL A 223 3.44 -4.96 1.68
C VAL A 223 2.16 -5.77 1.49
N PRO A 224 2.15 -6.77 0.59
CA PRO A 224 1.13 -7.83 0.61
C PRO A 224 1.02 -8.42 2.02
N ALA A 225 -0.18 -8.65 2.54
CA ALA A 225 -0.33 -9.09 3.93
C ALA A 225 0.32 -10.46 4.23
N ASN A 226 0.41 -11.37 3.25
CA ASN A 226 1.09 -12.65 3.39
C ASN A 226 2.58 -12.42 3.60
N ARG A 227 3.16 -11.57 2.75
CA ARG A 227 4.56 -11.18 2.85
C ARG A 227 4.86 -10.42 4.14
N PHE A 228 3.93 -9.60 4.61
CA PHE A 228 4.05 -8.89 5.88
C PHE A 228 4.16 -9.86 7.08
N ILE A 229 3.35 -10.93 7.09
CA ILE A 229 3.42 -11.98 8.12
C ILE A 229 4.76 -12.72 8.06
N GLU A 230 5.20 -13.14 6.87
CA GLU A 230 6.49 -13.80 6.66
C GLU A 230 7.65 -12.94 7.17
N MET A 231 7.69 -11.66 6.78
CA MET A 231 8.71 -10.72 7.24
C MET A 231 8.72 -10.60 8.77
N ALA A 232 7.54 -10.52 9.41
CA ALA A 232 7.46 -10.43 10.86
C ALA A 232 7.93 -11.71 11.57
N ASN A 233 7.67 -12.88 11.00
CA ASN A 233 8.15 -14.16 11.54
C ASN A 233 9.66 -14.33 11.43
N ASN A 234 10.29 -13.61 10.50
CA ASN A 234 11.74 -13.55 10.38
C ASN A 234 12.40 -12.49 11.28
N ILE A 235 11.67 -11.76 12.13
CA ILE A 235 12.30 -10.78 13.04
C ILE A 235 13.21 -11.49 14.06
N GLU A 236 12.69 -12.52 14.73
CA GLU A 236 13.48 -13.34 15.67
C GLU A 236 14.61 -14.07 14.92
N GLY A 237 15.84 -13.97 15.43
CA GLY A 237 17.03 -14.52 14.78
C GLY A 237 17.61 -13.71 13.61
N SER A 238 17.01 -12.57 13.25
CA SER A 238 17.55 -11.67 12.23
C SER A 238 18.47 -10.60 12.80
N PHE A 239 18.98 -9.73 11.91
CA PHE A 239 19.74 -8.52 12.27
C PHE A 239 18.91 -7.49 13.05
N LEU A 240 17.58 -7.64 13.12
CA LEU A 240 16.71 -6.81 13.95
C LEU A 240 16.56 -7.35 15.38
N ASP A 241 17.03 -8.57 15.62
CA ASP A 241 17.06 -9.16 16.94
C ASP A 241 18.11 -8.44 17.82
N LYS A 242 17.76 -8.20 19.08
CA LYS A 242 18.32 -7.13 19.94
C LYS A 242 19.76 -7.37 20.43
N ASP A 243 20.42 -8.43 19.97
CA ASP A 243 21.77 -8.81 20.39
C ASP A 243 22.91 -8.12 19.62
N PHE A 244 22.60 -7.27 18.63
CA PHE A 244 23.62 -6.50 17.92
C PHE A 244 23.85 -5.12 18.56
N LYS A 245 25.02 -4.93 19.18
CA LYS A 245 25.52 -3.60 19.55
C LYS A 245 25.91 -2.83 18.29
N ASN A 246 25.09 -1.87 17.89
CA ASN A 246 25.47 -0.92 16.85
C ASN A 246 26.66 -0.07 17.31
N PRO A 247 27.63 0.24 16.43
CA PRO A 247 28.69 1.19 16.74
C PRO A 247 28.08 2.55 17.08
N THR A 248 28.58 3.18 18.14
CA THR A 248 28.17 4.52 18.57
C THR A 248 28.93 5.56 17.74
N GLY A 249 28.58 5.71 16.46
CA GLY A 249 29.19 6.72 15.61
C GLY A 249 28.69 6.69 14.17
N PHE A 250 28.69 7.87 13.56
CA PHE A 250 28.82 8.09 12.12
C PHE A 250 30.21 8.66 11.86
#